data_AF-A0A1H0IWW2-F1
#
_entry.id   AF-A0A1H0IWW2-F1
#
_cell.length_a   1.000
_cell.length_b   1.000
_cell.length_c   1.000
_cell.angle_alpha   90.00
_cell.angle_beta   90.00
_cell.angle_gamma   90.00
#
_symmetry.space_group_name_H-M   'P 1'
#
loop_
_entity.id
_entity.type
_entity.pdbx_description
1 polymer ?
#
loop_
_entity_poly.entity_id
_entity_poly.type
_entity_poly.pdbx_seq_one_letter_code
_entity_poly.pdbx_strand_id
1 'polypeptide(L)'
;MSTIHEQAMNYVYQQVLQRLIGHFNRAERTALQLLVQRIVVAAGGMEQVGEYKVLMAHGGGEVSSCTLALLRAAQLTIAGRAPRTFKLRVATLRHSGMTDSRLDSLNQGYGRLFLHDDPRVELLMVENQEVLPFNHQRPVSAMGRETSQRNMLMIGHLSSGDCRATLCSDTYLALGDFYQRVTTWNGGVHALVSGDSPRKQGQFLAWLKKTAQSAGVPIASTWPLSLTGLFARMDEWSTSYYREVYGEHYVASANPSKAGHRHLAYISIADLLEDVDTQMSPILTEFMAFTPDPLGFHFSHPTYSNPRMMAHLRGLQARCLRDLDYEEGVHGFIRQASQFLRRQHLPEEWLAQVGIGEDAALPSTAAQQFFGLDETQLVCLLFSPFIHHGERLEGYLRQCHPGMLVALPELHKVLQGKQSADMLQQWVSDTSGLPMPLLQHLYRKRPVPGASGKSRNAGVMAHGNTPACQLSGR
;
A
#
# COMPACT_ATOMS: atom_id res chain seq x y z
N MET A 1 11.42 -1.67 39.06
CA MET A 1 11.48 -0.21 38.83
C MET A 1 11.29 0.49 40.17
N SER A 2 12.07 1.53 40.49
CA SER A 2 11.93 2.26 41.76
C SER A 2 10.72 3.20 41.72
N THR A 3 10.15 3.52 42.89
CA THR A 3 9.05 4.51 43.03
C THR A 3 9.40 5.87 42.43
N ILE A 4 10.68 6.27 42.48
CA ILE A 4 11.21 7.49 41.89
C ILE A 4 11.11 7.46 40.35
N HIS A 5 11.43 6.32 39.72
CA HIS A 5 11.31 6.18 38.27
C HIS A 5 9.85 6.29 37.82
N GLU A 6 8.93 5.67 38.53
CA GLU A 6 7.49 5.74 38.22
C GLU A 6 6.94 7.17 38.34
N GLN A 7 7.34 7.91 39.38
CA GLN A 7 6.97 9.33 39.54
C GLN A 7 7.54 10.20 38.43
N ALA A 8 8.81 10.00 38.06
CA ALA A 8 9.44 10.74 36.97
C ALA A 8 8.73 10.50 35.63
N MET A 9 8.38 9.24 35.32
CA MET A 9 7.64 8.90 34.10
C MET A 9 6.25 9.51 34.08
N ASN A 10 5.54 9.51 35.22
CA ASN A 10 4.24 10.18 35.33
C ASN A 10 4.31 11.68 35.05
N TYR A 11 5.38 12.36 35.49
CA TYR A 11 5.61 13.76 35.16
C TYR A 11 5.84 13.98 33.66
N VAL A 12 6.65 13.13 33.01
CA VAL A 12 6.86 13.18 31.55
C VAL A 12 5.54 12.99 30.81
N TYR A 13 4.73 12.01 31.20
CA TYR A 13 3.41 11.79 30.61
C TYR A 13 2.48 13.00 30.72
N GLN A 14 2.47 13.68 31.87
CA GLN A 14 1.69 14.90 32.06
C GLN A 14 2.18 16.04 31.17
N GLN A 15 3.50 16.22 31.03
CA GLN A 15 4.08 17.23 30.14
C GLN A 15 3.72 16.96 28.67
N VAL A 16 3.78 15.70 28.22
CA VAL A 16 3.37 15.32 26.86
C VAL A 16 1.89 15.65 26.63
N LEU A 17 1.02 15.29 27.57
CA LEU A 17 -0.42 15.61 27.49
C LEU A 17 -0.68 17.11 27.45
N GLN A 18 -0.01 17.90 28.30
CA GLN A 18 -0.14 19.36 28.32
C GLN A 18 0.27 19.98 26.98
N ARG A 19 1.40 19.52 26.41
CA ARG A 19 1.85 19.98 25.08
C ARG A 19 0.86 19.61 23.99
N LEU A 20 0.31 18.39 23.99
CA LEU A 20 -0.73 17.96 23.05
C LEU A 20 -1.96 18.87 23.12
N ILE A 21 -2.55 19.02 24.31
CA ILE A 21 -3.75 19.86 24.53
C ILE A 21 -3.49 21.33 24.18
N GLY A 22 -2.25 21.81 24.38
CA GLY A 22 -1.81 23.16 24.01
C GLY A 22 -1.93 23.44 22.52
N HIS A 23 -1.69 22.44 21.66
CA HIS A 23 -1.82 22.57 20.20
C HIS A 23 -3.22 22.22 19.68
N PHE A 24 -4.09 21.64 20.51
CA PHE A 24 -5.45 21.31 20.08
C PHE A 24 -6.32 22.57 19.99
N ASN A 25 -7.00 22.72 18.85
CA ASN A 25 -8.07 23.68 18.70
C ASN A 25 -9.35 23.22 19.43
N ARG A 26 -10.42 24.02 19.37
CA ARG A 26 -11.69 23.72 20.05
C ARG A 26 -12.35 22.43 19.54
N ALA A 27 -12.34 22.20 18.23
CA ALA A 27 -12.91 21.00 17.62
C ALA A 27 -12.14 19.74 18.07
N GLU A 28 -10.81 19.80 18.07
CA GLU A 28 -9.94 18.69 18.48
C GLU A 28 -10.06 18.35 19.97
N ARG A 29 -10.22 19.36 20.83
CA ARG A 29 -10.52 19.13 22.26
C ARG A 29 -11.86 18.42 22.44
N THR A 30 -12.84 18.73 21.60
CA THR A 30 -14.16 18.09 21.62
C THR A 30 -14.06 16.65 21.11
N ALA A 31 -13.37 16.44 19.98
CA ALA A 31 -13.04 15.13 19.45
C ALA A 31 -12.31 14.25 20.48
N LEU A 32 -11.36 14.82 21.24
CA LEU A 32 -10.68 14.13 22.33
C LEU A 32 -11.64 13.65 23.42
N GLN A 33 -12.56 14.49 23.90
CA GLN A 33 -13.51 14.07 24.94
C GLN A 33 -14.43 12.95 24.44
N LEU A 34 -14.93 13.07 23.20
CA LEU A 34 -15.77 12.05 22.57
C LEU A 34 -15.00 10.74 22.36
N LEU A 35 -13.73 10.81 21.96
CA LEU A 35 -12.87 9.63 21.81
C LEU A 35 -12.63 8.93 23.15
N VAL A 36 -12.31 9.69 24.21
CA VAL A 36 -12.18 9.14 25.58
C VAL A 36 -13.46 8.40 25.97
N GLN A 37 -14.63 9.01 25.77
CA GLN A 37 -15.91 8.37 26.08
C GLN A 37 -16.12 7.09 25.26
N ARG A 38 -15.87 7.12 23.94
CA ARG A 38 -16.01 5.94 23.06
C ARG A 38 -15.14 4.78 23.51
N ILE A 39 -13.87 5.04 23.84
CA ILE A 39 -12.94 4.00 24.28
C ILE A 39 -13.38 3.40 25.61
N VAL A 40 -13.76 4.25 26.58
CA VAL A 40 -14.21 3.80 27.90
C VAL A 40 -15.49 2.96 27.80
N VAL A 41 -16.46 3.40 26.99
CA VAL A 41 -17.70 2.64 26.76
C VAL A 41 -17.39 1.31 26.06
N ALA A 42 -16.56 1.31 25.02
CA ALA A 42 -16.18 0.09 24.31
C ALA A 42 -15.41 -0.90 25.20
N ALA A 43 -14.64 -0.40 26.16
CA ALA A 43 -13.96 -1.22 27.16
C ALA A 43 -14.89 -1.80 28.24
N GLY A 44 -16.15 -1.35 28.34
CA GLY A 44 -17.08 -1.75 29.39
C GLY A 44 -16.99 -0.92 30.67
N GLY A 45 -16.41 0.29 30.60
CA GLY A 45 -16.30 1.23 31.71
C GLY A 45 -14.86 1.50 32.18
N MET A 46 -14.71 2.48 33.07
CA MET A 46 -13.40 2.94 33.57
C MET A 46 -12.65 1.85 34.34
N GLU A 47 -13.34 0.91 34.97
CA GLU A 47 -12.73 -0.19 35.73
C GLU A 47 -12.08 -1.23 34.81
N GLN A 48 -12.63 -1.43 33.61
CA GLN A 48 -12.19 -2.44 32.65
C GLN A 48 -11.15 -1.91 31.64
N VAL A 49 -11.02 -0.58 31.54
CA VAL A 49 -10.14 0.06 30.54
C VAL A 49 -8.67 -0.37 30.65
N GLY A 50 -8.21 -0.77 31.84
CA GLY A 50 -6.82 -1.19 32.08
C GLY A 50 -6.40 -2.47 31.35
N GLU A 51 -7.34 -3.37 31.08
CA GLU A 51 -7.07 -4.60 30.31
C GLU A 51 -7.40 -4.46 28.82
N TYR A 52 -8.05 -3.35 28.44
CA TYR A 52 -8.38 -3.07 27.07
C TYR A 52 -7.12 -2.79 26.24
N LYS A 53 -7.09 -3.32 25.01
CA LYS A 53 -5.97 -3.17 24.09
C LYS A 53 -6.49 -2.63 22.76
N VAL A 54 -6.01 -1.46 22.40
CA VAL A 54 -6.44 -0.71 21.21
C VAL A 54 -5.32 -0.76 20.19
N LEU A 55 -5.64 -1.22 18.99
CA LEU A 55 -4.78 -1.16 17.82
C LEU A 55 -5.02 0.12 17.04
N MET A 56 -3.94 0.68 16.53
CA MET A 56 -3.95 1.68 15.49
C MET A 56 -2.91 1.35 14.41
N ALA A 57 -3.37 1.29 13.17
CA ALA A 57 -2.48 1.25 12.01
C ALA A 57 -1.99 2.67 11.69
N HIS A 58 -0.68 2.84 11.54
CA HIS A 58 -0.09 4.13 11.24
C HIS A 58 0.93 4.02 10.10
N GLY A 59 0.56 4.58 8.95
CA GLY A 59 1.37 4.63 7.73
C GLY A 59 1.93 6.02 7.41
N GLY A 60 1.82 6.97 8.34
CA GLY A 60 2.38 8.31 8.18
C GLY A 60 1.59 9.19 7.21
N GLY A 61 0.29 8.97 7.09
CA GLY A 61 -0.62 9.89 6.40
C GLY A 61 -1.25 10.86 7.40
N GLU A 62 -1.63 12.05 6.92
CA GLU A 62 -2.24 13.15 7.68
C GLU A 62 -3.31 12.69 8.71
N VAL A 63 -4.38 12.06 8.24
CA VAL A 63 -5.49 11.57 9.08
C VAL A 63 -4.98 10.56 10.12
N SER A 64 -4.08 9.66 9.72
CA SER A 64 -3.50 8.68 10.65
C SER A 64 -2.57 9.33 11.67
N SER A 65 -1.91 10.43 11.36
CA SER A 65 -1.06 11.17 12.30
C SER A 65 -1.90 11.92 13.33
N CYS A 66 -2.96 12.62 12.88
CA CYS A 66 -3.91 13.30 13.75
C CYS A 66 -4.64 12.29 14.67
N THR A 67 -5.10 11.16 14.11
CA THR A 67 -5.72 10.08 14.88
C THR A 67 -4.80 9.55 15.98
N LEU A 68 -3.49 9.43 15.71
CA LEU A 68 -2.53 8.90 16.67
C LEU A 68 -2.29 9.90 17.81
N ALA A 69 -2.19 11.18 17.47
CA ALA A 69 -2.07 12.24 18.47
C ALA A 69 -3.30 12.31 19.39
N LEU A 70 -4.52 12.22 18.83
CA LEU A 70 -5.77 12.15 19.59
C LEU A 70 -5.83 10.90 20.48
N LEU A 71 -5.44 9.74 19.94
CA LEU A 71 -5.46 8.49 20.69
C LEU A 71 -4.44 8.49 21.85
N ARG A 72 -3.25 9.08 21.63
CA ARG A 72 -2.26 9.27 22.67
C ARG A 72 -2.76 10.25 23.74
N ALA A 73 -3.36 11.37 23.34
CA ALA A 73 -3.97 12.31 24.27
C ALA A 73 -5.09 11.65 25.10
N ALA A 74 -5.91 10.78 24.48
CA ALA A 74 -6.95 10.04 25.16
C ALA A 74 -6.37 9.05 26.20
N GLN A 75 -5.33 8.29 25.82
CA GLN A 75 -4.64 7.36 26.71
C GLN A 75 -4.09 8.06 27.95
N LEU A 76 -3.42 9.20 27.76
CA LEU A 76 -2.82 9.99 28.84
C LEU A 76 -3.88 10.70 29.69
N THR A 77 -4.98 11.16 29.08
CA THR A 77 -6.11 11.75 29.82
C THR A 77 -6.77 10.72 30.75
N ILE A 78 -6.98 9.49 30.28
CA ILE A 78 -7.53 8.40 31.09
C ILE A 78 -6.55 8.05 32.23
N ALA A 79 -5.25 7.95 31.93
CA ALA A 79 -4.22 7.66 32.94
C ALA A 79 -4.13 8.72 34.04
N GLY A 80 -4.48 9.98 33.75
CA GLY A 80 -4.53 11.04 34.76
C GLY A 80 -5.77 10.98 35.67
N ARG A 81 -6.79 10.19 35.31
CA ARG A 81 -8.09 10.11 36.02
C ARG A 81 -8.36 8.74 36.64
N ALA A 82 -7.57 7.72 36.32
CA ALA A 82 -7.75 6.34 36.76
C ALA A 82 -6.41 5.64 37.00
N PRO A 83 -6.36 4.61 37.87
CA PRO A 83 -5.13 3.90 38.20
C PRO A 83 -4.51 3.15 37.00
N ARG A 84 -5.33 2.85 35.98
CA ARG A 84 -4.89 2.20 34.74
C ARG A 84 -5.54 2.87 33.53
N THR A 85 -4.89 2.71 32.38
CA THR A 85 -5.39 3.11 31.07
C THR A 85 -5.23 1.94 30.09
N PHE A 86 -5.85 2.05 28.92
CA PHE A 86 -5.74 1.01 27.90
C PHE A 86 -4.31 0.85 27.37
N LYS A 87 -3.98 -0.36 26.92
CA LYS A 87 -2.74 -0.67 26.21
C LYS A 87 -2.89 -0.24 24.75
N LEU A 88 -1.93 0.52 24.23
CA LEU A 88 -1.94 1.00 22.86
C LEU A 88 -0.97 0.17 22.01
N ARG A 89 -1.45 -0.43 20.93
CA ARG A 89 -0.60 -1.02 19.90
C ARG A 89 -0.61 -0.12 18.69
N VAL A 90 0.55 0.39 18.28
CA VAL A 90 0.71 1.11 17.02
C VAL A 90 1.49 0.23 16.07
N ALA A 91 0.95 -0.01 14.89
CA ALA A 91 1.59 -0.87 13.90
C ALA A 91 1.77 -0.16 12.56
N THR A 92 2.95 -0.33 11.96
CA THR A 92 3.29 0.21 10.64
C THR A 92 3.50 -0.92 9.64
N LEU A 93 2.88 -0.83 8.47
CA LEU A 93 3.20 -1.70 7.35
C LEU A 93 4.40 -1.10 6.59
N ARG A 94 5.50 -1.84 6.52
CA ARG A 94 6.62 -1.52 5.64
C ARG A 94 6.39 -2.18 4.28
N HIS A 95 6.18 -1.35 3.26
CA HIS A 95 6.00 -1.79 1.87
C HIS A 95 7.11 -1.24 0.97
N SER A 96 7.28 -1.79 -0.24
CA SER A 96 8.35 -1.43 -1.18
C SER A 96 8.36 0.04 -1.59
N GLY A 97 7.19 0.66 -1.70
CA GLY A 97 7.06 2.11 -1.98
C GLY A 97 7.30 3.05 -0.79
N MET A 98 7.81 2.55 0.35
CA MET A 98 8.04 3.36 1.55
C MET A 98 9.48 3.89 1.58
N THR A 99 9.64 5.22 1.69
CA THR A 99 10.95 5.88 1.71
C THR A 99 11.56 5.89 3.12
N ASP A 100 12.90 5.99 3.21
CA ASP A 100 13.58 6.15 4.50
C ASP A 100 13.13 7.43 5.20
N SER A 101 12.97 8.53 4.45
CA SER A 101 12.41 9.79 4.95
C SER A 101 11.01 9.62 5.57
N ARG A 102 10.15 8.74 5.01
CA ARG A 102 8.86 8.40 5.62
C ARG A 102 9.05 7.66 6.95
N LEU A 103 9.98 6.71 7.03
CA LEU A 103 10.29 5.98 8.27
C LEU A 103 10.87 6.89 9.35
N ASP A 104 11.76 7.81 8.98
CA ASP A 104 12.31 8.83 9.87
C ASP A 104 11.21 9.76 10.40
N SER A 105 10.29 10.18 9.53
CA SER A 105 9.15 11.03 9.90
C SER A 105 8.22 10.32 10.90
N LEU A 106 7.96 9.02 10.68
CA LEU A 106 7.20 8.19 11.64
C LEU A 106 7.90 8.11 12.99
N ASN A 107 9.21 7.83 12.99
CA ASN A 107 10.02 7.74 14.20
C ASN A 107 10.03 9.07 14.97
N GLN A 108 10.17 10.20 14.27
CA GLN A 108 10.08 11.52 14.87
C GLN A 108 8.72 11.73 15.54
N GLY A 109 7.62 11.41 14.84
CA GLY A 109 6.26 11.49 15.40
C GLY A 109 6.09 10.62 16.65
N TYR A 110 6.61 9.38 16.64
CA TYR A 110 6.58 8.47 17.78
C TYR A 110 7.40 8.99 18.98
N GLY A 111 8.56 9.59 18.72
CA GLY A 111 9.37 10.26 19.74
C GLY A 111 8.64 11.45 20.38
N ARG A 112 7.99 12.30 19.57
CA ARG A 112 7.24 13.47 20.08
C ARG A 112 6.02 13.08 20.93
N LEU A 113 5.40 11.95 20.61
CA LEU A 113 4.32 11.35 21.38
C LEU A 113 4.80 10.50 22.57
N PHE A 114 6.11 10.38 22.75
CA PHE A 114 6.76 9.60 23.80
C PHE A 114 6.23 8.15 23.84
N LEU A 115 6.25 7.48 22.67
CA LEU A 115 5.70 6.13 22.51
C LEU A 115 6.73 5.02 22.77
N HIS A 116 8.01 5.28 22.51
CA HIS A 116 9.07 4.26 22.63
C HIS A 116 9.29 3.81 24.07
N ASP A 117 9.21 4.75 25.02
CA ASP A 117 9.58 4.54 26.42
C ASP A 117 8.37 4.35 27.35
N ASP A 118 7.16 4.25 26.79
CA ASP A 118 5.95 3.99 27.57
C ASP A 118 5.60 2.50 27.56
N PRO A 119 5.66 1.78 28.70
CA PRO A 119 5.41 0.34 28.77
C PRO A 119 3.96 -0.05 28.45
N ARG A 120 3.04 0.93 28.36
CA ARG A 120 1.65 0.72 27.95
C ARG A 120 1.49 0.78 26.43
N VAL A 121 2.57 1.05 25.69
CA VAL A 121 2.59 1.16 24.24
C VAL A 121 3.42 0.03 23.63
N GLU A 122 2.88 -0.61 22.61
CA GLU A 122 3.55 -1.61 21.79
C GLU A 122 3.72 -1.04 20.37
N LEU A 123 4.97 -0.74 19.98
CA LEU A 123 5.30 -0.25 18.64
C LEU A 123 5.76 -1.42 17.76
N LEU A 124 5.01 -1.68 16.70
CA LEU A 124 5.24 -2.78 15.78
C LEU A 124 5.47 -2.29 14.36
N MET A 125 6.24 -3.07 13.61
CA MET A 125 6.39 -2.97 12.17
C MET A 125 6.10 -4.34 11.57
N VAL A 126 5.40 -4.37 10.44
CA VAL A 126 5.23 -5.58 9.64
C VAL A 126 6.00 -5.43 8.35
N GLU A 127 6.91 -6.35 8.10
CA GLU A 127 7.72 -6.42 6.90
C GLU A 127 7.78 -7.87 6.43
N ASN A 128 7.54 -8.12 5.14
CA ASN A 128 7.57 -9.46 4.56
C ASN A 128 6.81 -10.52 5.40
N GLN A 129 5.58 -10.20 5.80
CA GLN A 129 4.71 -11.07 6.62
C GLN A 129 5.18 -11.32 8.07
N GLU A 130 6.32 -10.78 8.49
CA GLU A 130 6.81 -10.87 9.85
C GLU A 130 6.35 -9.68 10.69
N VAL A 131 5.92 -9.94 11.92
CA VAL A 131 5.62 -8.89 12.91
C VAL A 131 6.87 -8.68 13.77
N LEU A 132 7.37 -7.46 13.78
CA LEU A 132 8.64 -7.07 14.36
C LEU A 132 8.45 -5.86 15.30
N PRO A 133 9.32 -5.64 16.29
CA PRO A 133 9.40 -4.35 16.95
C PRO A 133 9.70 -3.24 15.93
N PHE A 134 9.07 -2.07 16.10
CA PHE A 134 9.32 -0.94 15.21
C PHE A 134 10.80 -0.50 15.28
N ASN A 135 11.44 -0.41 14.12
CA ASN A 135 12.79 0.12 13.97
C ASN A 135 12.92 0.79 12.60
N HIS A 136 13.00 2.12 12.58
CA HIS A 136 13.10 2.91 11.36
C HIS A 136 14.42 2.71 10.60
N GLN A 137 15.49 2.33 11.29
CA GLN A 137 16.82 2.12 10.71
C GLN A 137 17.03 0.71 10.17
N ARG A 138 16.04 -0.18 10.33
CA ARG A 138 16.16 -1.56 9.86
C ARG A 138 16.37 -1.54 8.34
N PRO A 139 17.39 -2.21 7.78
CA PRO A 139 17.52 -2.36 6.33
C PRO A 139 16.29 -3.04 5.73
N VAL A 140 15.99 -2.74 4.46
CA VAL A 140 14.92 -3.44 3.73
C VAL A 140 15.26 -4.92 3.61
N SER A 141 14.31 -5.80 3.91
CA SER A 141 14.45 -7.24 3.76
C SER A 141 14.73 -7.61 2.30
N ALA A 142 15.84 -8.32 2.04
CA ALA A 142 16.18 -8.81 0.70
C ALA A 142 15.07 -9.71 0.14
N MET A 143 14.57 -10.65 0.95
CA MET A 143 13.44 -11.51 0.59
C MET A 143 12.15 -10.71 0.35
N GLY A 144 11.91 -9.67 1.14
CA GLY A 144 10.75 -8.79 0.96
C GLY A 144 10.82 -8.02 -0.35
N ARG A 145 12.01 -7.53 -0.71
CA ARG A 145 12.26 -6.84 -1.99
C ARG A 145 12.03 -7.79 -3.18
N GLU A 146 12.66 -8.96 -3.17
CA GLU A 146 12.48 -9.97 -4.23
C GLU A 146 11.01 -10.38 -4.38
N THR A 147 10.31 -10.57 -3.25
CA THR A 147 8.87 -10.91 -3.27
C THR A 147 8.04 -9.80 -3.88
N SER A 148 8.26 -8.54 -3.48
CA SER A 148 7.50 -7.40 -4.02
C SER A 148 7.80 -7.15 -5.50
N GLN A 149 9.06 -7.27 -5.91
CA GLN A 149 9.48 -7.18 -7.33
C GLN A 149 8.77 -8.24 -8.17
N ARG A 150 8.83 -9.51 -7.72
CA ARG A 150 8.18 -10.63 -8.40
C ARG A 150 6.65 -10.46 -8.45
N ASN A 151 6.03 -10.01 -7.36
CA ASN A 151 4.59 -9.71 -7.32
C ASN A 151 4.23 -8.61 -8.32
N MET A 152 5.01 -7.52 -8.38
CA MET A 152 4.80 -6.43 -9.32
C MET A 152 4.87 -6.93 -10.77
N LEU A 153 5.90 -7.70 -11.12
CA LEU A 153 6.08 -8.23 -12.48
C LEU A 153 4.94 -9.19 -12.87
N MET A 154 4.58 -10.13 -11.98
CA MET A 154 3.49 -11.07 -12.24
C MET A 154 2.15 -10.34 -12.42
N ILE A 155 1.81 -9.41 -11.53
CA ILE A 155 0.57 -8.64 -11.60
C ILE A 155 0.55 -7.74 -12.83
N GLY A 156 1.67 -7.09 -13.15
CA GLY A 156 1.76 -6.24 -14.33
C GLY A 156 1.55 -7.03 -15.62
N HIS A 157 2.18 -8.20 -15.78
CA HIS A 157 1.93 -9.07 -16.92
C HIS A 157 0.46 -9.53 -17.00
N LEU A 158 -0.11 -10.03 -15.90
CA LEU A 158 -1.49 -10.52 -15.86
C LEU A 158 -2.52 -9.40 -16.09
N SER A 159 -2.17 -8.17 -15.75
CA SER A 159 -3.00 -6.99 -15.99
C SER A 159 -2.75 -6.32 -17.35
N SER A 160 -2.02 -6.98 -18.26
CA SER A 160 -1.69 -6.42 -19.58
C SER A 160 -0.94 -5.08 -19.51
N GLY A 161 -0.08 -4.89 -18.50
CA GLY A 161 0.68 -3.67 -18.28
C GLY A 161 -0.15 -2.52 -17.71
N ASP A 162 -1.29 -2.78 -17.06
CA ASP A 162 -2.06 -1.73 -16.37
C ASP A 162 -1.23 -1.16 -15.21
N CYS A 163 -0.72 0.07 -15.38
CA CYS A 163 0.18 0.71 -14.42
C CYS A 163 -0.44 0.82 -13.02
N ARG A 164 -1.77 1.03 -12.92
CA ARG A 164 -2.46 1.12 -11.63
C ARG A 164 -2.48 -0.23 -10.92
N ALA A 165 -2.90 -1.29 -11.61
CA ALA A 165 -2.90 -2.64 -11.05
C ALA A 165 -1.48 -3.05 -10.63
N THR A 166 -0.48 -2.80 -11.48
CA THR A 166 0.93 -3.10 -11.26
C THR A 166 1.46 -2.47 -9.96
N LEU A 167 1.20 -1.17 -9.75
CA LEU A 167 1.80 -0.42 -8.64
C LEU A 167 1.05 -0.57 -7.31
N CYS A 168 -0.24 -0.90 -7.34
CA CYS A 168 -1.08 -0.82 -6.14
C CYS A 168 -1.46 -2.19 -5.60
N SER A 169 -1.50 -3.23 -6.44
CA SER A 169 -2.25 -4.44 -6.06
C SER A 169 -1.60 -5.23 -4.94
N ASP A 170 -0.29 -5.42 -5.03
CA ASP A 170 0.50 -6.07 -3.99
C ASP A 170 0.37 -5.33 -2.65
N THR A 171 0.55 -4.01 -2.67
CA THR A 171 0.54 -3.17 -1.47
C THR A 171 -0.81 -3.18 -0.75
N TYR A 172 -1.93 -3.22 -1.48
CA TYR A 172 -3.26 -3.30 -0.86
C TYR A 172 -3.60 -4.70 -0.34
N LEU A 173 -3.10 -5.76 -0.97
CA LEU A 173 -3.22 -7.12 -0.43
C LEU A 173 -2.37 -7.25 0.85
N ALA A 174 -1.13 -6.76 0.80
CA ALA A 174 -0.25 -6.68 1.97
C ALA A 174 -0.87 -5.86 3.11
N LEU A 175 -1.65 -4.81 2.81
CA LEU A 175 -2.41 -4.06 3.82
C LEU A 175 -3.47 -4.93 4.52
N GLY A 176 -4.19 -5.77 3.79
CA GLY A 176 -5.16 -6.68 4.39
C GLY A 176 -4.49 -7.74 5.27
N ASP A 177 -3.42 -8.36 4.78
CA ASP A 177 -2.62 -9.32 5.56
C ASP A 177 -2.00 -8.67 6.81
N PHE A 178 -1.54 -7.42 6.67
CA PHE A 178 -1.04 -6.61 7.78
C PHE A 178 -2.07 -6.53 8.90
N TYR A 179 -3.31 -6.10 8.61
CA TYR A 179 -4.35 -5.95 9.62
C TYR A 179 -4.65 -7.27 10.33
N GLN A 180 -4.71 -8.38 9.61
CA GLN A 180 -4.90 -9.68 10.23
C GLN A 180 -3.74 -10.06 11.16
N ARG A 181 -2.49 -9.83 10.74
CA ARG A 181 -1.31 -10.16 11.57
C ARG A 181 -1.28 -9.34 12.85
N VAL A 182 -1.48 -8.03 12.76
CA VAL A 182 -1.34 -7.13 13.93
C VAL A 182 -2.53 -7.20 14.89
N THR A 183 -3.71 -7.62 14.42
CA THR A 183 -4.89 -7.84 15.27
C THR A 183 -4.82 -9.13 16.07
N THR A 184 -4.03 -10.11 15.61
CA THR A 184 -3.91 -11.46 16.23
C THR A 184 -2.59 -11.68 16.95
N TRP A 185 -1.61 -10.80 16.70
CA TRP A 185 -0.30 -10.82 17.35
C TRP A 185 -0.37 -10.76 18.87
N ASN A 186 0.43 -11.61 19.54
CA ASN A 186 0.68 -11.62 20.99
C ASN A 186 -0.58 -11.37 21.86
N GLY A 187 -1.53 -12.31 21.78
CA GLY A 187 -2.80 -12.23 22.51
C GLY A 187 -3.86 -11.33 21.88
N GLY A 188 -3.60 -10.84 20.66
CA GLY A 188 -4.51 -10.02 19.87
C GLY A 188 -4.83 -8.64 20.47
N VAL A 189 -5.86 -7.98 19.94
CA VAL A 189 -6.38 -6.69 20.40
C VAL A 189 -7.90 -6.72 20.55
N HIS A 190 -8.44 -5.81 21.35
CA HIS A 190 -9.88 -5.71 21.61
C HIS A 190 -10.58 -4.76 20.63
N ALA A 191 -9.89 -3.69 20.20
CA ALA A 191 -10.41 -2.74 19.23
C ALA A 191 -9.37 -2.29 18.21
N LEU A 192 -9.85 -1.90 17.03
CA LEU A 192 -9.13 -1.11 16.04
C LEU A 192 -9.71 0.31 16.02
N VAL A 193 -8.87 1.32 16.18
CA VAL A 193 -9.22 2.73 15.98
C VAL A 193 -8.74 3.18 14.60
N SER A 194 -9.59 3.88 13.85
CA SER A 194 -9.23 4.46 12.56
C SER A 194 -9.96 5.79 12.32
N GLY A 195 -9.25 6.73 11.70
CA GLY A 195 -9.82 7.98 11.19
C GLY A 195 -10.27 7.90 9.73
N ASP A 196 -10.16 6.75 9.07
CA ASP A 196 -10.58 6.62 7.67
C ASP A 196 -12.09 6.76 7.52
N SER A 197 -12.52 7.64 6.60
CA SER A 197 -13.94 7.85 6.32
C SER A 197 -14.60 6.58 5.75
N PRO A 198 -15.92 6.37 5.97
CA PRO A 198 -16.65 5.24 5.39
C PRO A 198 -16.46 5.13 3.86
N ARG A 199 -16.33 6.28 3.17
CA ARG A 199 -16.02 6.34 1.75
C ARG A 199 -14.66 5.70 1.42
N LYS A 200 -13.59 6.01 2.16
CA LYS A 200 -12.25 5.42 1.95
C LYS A 200 -12.28 3.91 2.20
N GLN A 201 -12.95 3.48 3.27
CA GLN A 201 -13.12 2.06 3.58
C GLN A 201 -13.86 1.32 2.46
N GLY A 202 -14.97 1.89 1.97
CA GLY A 202 -15.73 1.34 0.84
C GLY A 202 -14.93 1.29 -0.46
N GLN A 203 -14.07 2.29 -0.72
CA GLN A 203 -13.17 2.29 -1.87
C GLN A 203 -12.14 1.16 -1.80
N PHE A 204 -11.56 0.92 -0.62
CA PHE A 204 -10.62 -0.20 -0.43
C PHE A 204 -11.32 -1.55 -0.63
N LEU A 205 -12.51 -1.75 -0.05
CA LEU A 205 -13.31 -2.96 -0.26
C LEU A 205 -13.67 -3.18 -1.73
N ALA A 206 -14.14 -2.14 -2.42
CA ALA A 206 -14.50 -2.21 -3.83
C ALA A 206 -13.28 -2.50 -4.71
N TRP A 207 -12.13 -1.92 -4.38
CA TRP A 207 -10.88 -2.16 -5.08
C TRP A 207 -10.42 -3.62 -4.90
N LEU A 208 -10.39 -4.15 -3.68
CA LEU A 208 -10.05 -5.55 -3.41
C LEU A 208 -10.97 -6.52 -4.17
N LYS A 209 -12.27 -6.22 -4.20
CA LYS A 209 -13.26 -6.99 -4.95
C LYS A 209 -12.93 -7.05 -6.43
N LYS A 210 -12.63 -5.89 -7.02
CA LYS A 210 -12.30 -5.78 -8.44
C LYS A 210 -11.00 -6.50 -8.78
N THR A 211 -9.98 -6.39 -7.92
CA THR A 211 -8.68 -7.05 -8.10
C THR A 211 -8.83 -8.58 -8.05
N ALA A 212 -9.61 -9.10 -7.11
CA ALA A 212 -9.94 -10.52 -7.03
C ALA A 212 -10.67 -11.01 -8.30
N GLN A 213 -11.67 -10.26 -8.78
CA GLN A 213 -12.39 -10.58 -10.02
C GLN A 213 -11.47 -10.62 -11.23
N SER A 214 -10.58 -9.64 -11.38
CA SER A 214 -9.66 -9.60 -12.51
C SER A 214 -8.66 -10.74 -12.50
N ALA A 215 -8.30 -11.25 -11.31
CA ALA A 215 -7.42 -12.40 -11.19
C ALA A 215 -8.14 -13.73 -11.49
N GLY A 216 -9.48 -13.78 -11.48
CA GLY A 216 -10.24 -15.02 -11.62
C GLY A 216 -10.55 -15.71 -10.29
N VAL A 217 -10.27 -15.05 -9.16
CA VAL A 217 -10.59 -15.58 -7.83
C VAL A 217 -12.11 -15.61 -7.65
N PRO A 218 -12.70 -16.77 -7.30
CA PRO A 218 -14.13 -16.85 -7.04
C PRO A 218 -14.47 -15.98 -5.83
N ILE A 219 -15.30 -14.95 -6.05
CA ILE A 219 -15.84 -14.16 -4.95
C ILE A 219 -16.85 -15.02 -4.20
N ALA A 220 -16.60 -15.24 -2.90
CA ALA A 220 -17.59 -15.83 -2.00
C ALA A 220 -18.93 -15.08 -2.08
N SER A 221 -20.04 -15.80 -1.99
CA SER A 221 -21.40 -15.22 -2.01
C SER A 221 -21.60 -14.12 -0.96
N THR A 222 -20.87 -14.19 0.15
CA THR A 222 -20.85 -13.20 1.23
C THR A 222 -19.58 -12.34 1.16
N TRP A 223 -19.57 -11.33 0.29
CA TRP A 223 -18.53 -10.28 0.33
C TRP A 223 -18.66 -9.49 1.65
N PRO A 224 -17.57 -9.27 2.40
CA PRO A 224 -17.59 -8.52 3.65
C PRO A 224 -18.07 -7.09 3.38
N LEU A 225 -19.05 -6.67 4.19
CA LEU A 225 -19.62 -5.33 4.15
C LEU A 225 -18.84 -4.34 5.02
N SER A 226 -17.86 -4.83 5.80
CA SER A 226 -17.03 -4.03 6.72
C SER A 226 -15.56 -4.48 6.66
N LEU A 227 -14.66 -3.57 7.03
CA LEU A 227 -13.23 -3.88 7.14
C LEU A 227 -12.95 -4.97 8.17
N THR A 228 -13.68 -5.00 9.28
CA THR A 228 -13.53 -6.07 10.28
C THR A 228 -13.84 -7.44 9.71
N GLY A 229 -14.93 -7.55 8.93
CA GLY A 229 -15.30 -8.81 8.25
C GLY A 229 -14.29 -9.21 7.17
N LEU A 230 -13.69 -8.21 6.51
CA LEU A 230 -12.60 -8.41 5.55
C LEU A 230 -11.35 -8.96 6.26
N PHE A 231 -10.84 -8.27 7.26
CA PHE A 231 -9.59 -8.61 7.98
C PHE A 231 -9.64 -9.99 8.62
N ALA A 232 -10.81 -10.44 9.07
CA ALA A 232 -11.00 -11.79 9.61
C ALA A 232 -10.73 -12.91 8.58
N ARG A 233 -10.75 -12.61 7.27
CA ARG A 233 -10.61 -13.57 6.18
C ARG A 233 -9.50 -13.23 5.19
N MET A 234 -8.65 -12.24 5.48
CA MET A 234 -7.67 -11.76 4.51
C MET A 234 -6.66 -12.82 4.09
N ASP A 235 -6.18 -13.67 4.99
CA ASP A 235 -5.19 -14.74 4.72
C ASP A 235 -5.74 -15.80 3.76
N GLU A 236 -7.02 -16.17 3.90
CA GLU A 236 -7.72 -17.05 2.96
C GLU A 236 -7.75 -16.42 1.56
N TRP A 237 -8.03 -15.12 1.50
CA TRP A 237 -8.18 -14.38 0.25
C TRP A 237 -6.85 -14.07 -0.43
N SER A 238 -5.84 -13.63 0.31
CA SER A 238 -4.49 -13.38 -0.21
C SER A 238 -3.89 -14.69 -0.69
N THR A 239 -4.04 -15.78 0.07
CA THR A 239 -3.64 -17.13 -0.37
C THR A 239 -4.33 -17.54 -1.67
N SER A 240 -5.65 -17.36 -1.76
CA SER A 240 -6.41 -17.69 -2.97
C SER A 240 -5.98 -16.85 -4.17
N TYR A 241 -5.77 -15.54 -3.95
CA TYR A 241 -5.29 -14.61 -4.97
C TYR A 241 -3.90 -15.00 -5.48
N TYR A 242 -2.93 -15.20 -4.58
CA TYR A 242 -1.58 -15.53 -5.00
C TYR A 242 -1.48 -16.95 -5.60
N ARG A 243 -2.30 -17.91 -5.16
CA ARG A 243 -2.40 -19.21 -5.83
C ARG A 243 -2.89 -19.07 -7.26
N GLU A 244 -3.83 -18.17 -7.53
CA GLU A 244 -4.30 -17.89 -8.89
C GLU A 244 -3.25 -17.13 -9.72
N VAL A 245 -2.47 -16.23 -9.11
CA VAL A 245 -1.40 -15.50 -9.79
C VAL A 245 -0.18 -16.38 -10.13
N TYR A 246 0.19 -17.29 -9.24
CA TYR A 246 1.42 -18.08 -9.33
C TYR A 246 1.21 -19.56 -9.70
N GLY A 247 -0.02 -20.09 -9.59
CA GLY A 247 -0.31 -21.51 -9.80
C GLY A 247 0.49 -22.41 -8.87
N GLU A 248 1.10 -23.45 -9.43
CA GLU A 248 1.96 -24.42 -8.72
C GLU A 248 3.24 -23.79 -8.15
N HIS A 249 3.59 -22.57 -8.57
CA HIS A 249 4.76 -21.84 -8.07
C HIS A 249 4.46 -20.98 -6.84
N TYR A 250 3.21 -21.01 -6.35
CA TYR A 250 2.86 -20.35 -5.11
C TYR A 250 3.38 -21.14 -3.91
N VAL A 251 4.25 -20.51 -3.13
CA VAL A 251 4.68 -21.03 -1.84
C VAL A 251 3.93 -20.27 -0.75
N ALA A 252 3.07 -20.99 -0.02
CA ALA A 252 2.32 -20.43 1.09
C ALA A 252 3.26 -19.96 2.21
N SER A 253 2.80 -18.98 2.98
CA SER A 253 3.54 -18.49 4.15
C SER A 253 3.79 -19.60 5.15
N ALA A 254 5.03 -19.72 5.63
CA ALA A 254 5.37 -20.63 6.73
C ALA A 254 4.78 -20.16 8.08
N ASN A 255 4.33 -18.90 8.17
CA ASN A 255 3.77 -18.30 9.37
C ASN A 255 2.40 -17.67 9.05
N PRO A 256 1.36 -18.50 8.83
CA PRO A 256 0.02 -18.01 8.58
C PRO A 256 -0.50 -17.23 9.78
N SER A 257 -1.32 -16.21 9.51
CA SER A 257 -1.92 -15.43 10.58
C SER A 257 -2.81 -16.33 11.45
N LYS A 258 -2.62 -16.29 12.77
CA LYS A 258 -3.43 -17.08 13.70
C LYS A 258 -4.87 -16.56 13.73
N ALA A 259 -5.84 -17.43 14.06
CA ALA A 259 -7.21 -16.99 14.31
C ALA A 259 -7.23 -15.97 15.47
N GLY A 260 -7.81 -14.80 15.21
CA GLY A 260 -7.88 -13.68 16.16
C GLY A 260 -9.01 -13.79 17.18
N HIS A 261 -9.14 -12.76 18.01
CA HIS A 261 -10.31 -12.58 18.86
C HIS A 261 -11.60 -12.58 18.02
N ARG A 262 -12.62 -13.32 18.49
CA ARG A 262 -13.92 -13.44 17.79
C ARG A 262 -14.70 -12.12 17.68
N HIS A 263 -14.34 -11.09 18.46
CA HIS A 263 -15.06 -9.82 18.55
C HIS A 263 -14.10 -8.61 18.55
N LEU A 264 -13.47 -8.32 17.40
CA LEU A 264 -12.71 -7.09 17.21
C LEU A 264 -13.67 -5.89 17.06
N ALA A 265 -13.69 -4.98 18.04
CA ALA A 265 -14.47 -3.75 17.94
C ALA A 265 -13.82 -2.77 16.95
N TYR A 266 -14.62 -2.06 16.17
CA TYR A 266 -14.16 -0.99 15.27
C TYR A 266 -14.60 0.36 15.82
N ILE A 267 -13.64 1.18 16.25
CA ILE A 267 -13.89 2.53 16.78
C ILE A 267 -13.51 3.53 15.70
N SER A 268 -14.49 3.94 14.91
CA SER A 268 -14.32 5.04 13.96
C SER A 268 -14.17 6.36 14.71
N ILE A 269 -13.24 7.20 14.24
CA ILE A 269 -13.17 8.61 14.62
C ILE A 269 -13.34 9.56 13.43
N ALA A 270 -13.68 9.03 12.25
CA ALA A 270 -13.81 9.85 11.05
C ALA A 270 -14.83 10.98 11.22
N ASP A 271 -15.94 10.71 11.89
CA ASP A 271 -16.98 11.69 12.22
C ASP A 271 -16.53 12.73 13.25
N LEU A 272 -15.57 12.39 14.11
CA LEU A 272 -14.96 13.33 15.05
C LEU A 272 -13.97 14.29 14.38
N LEU A 273 -13.55 13.96 13.15
CA LEU A 273 -12.58 14.73 12.37
C LEU A 273 -13.25 15.56 11.26
N GLU A 274 -14.58 15.50 11.08
CA GLU A 274 -15.26 16.22 9.98
C GLU A 274 -15.08 17.75 10.08
N ASP A 275 -15.12 18.29 11.30
CA ASP A 275 -14.90 19.71 11.59
C ASP A 275 -13.43 20.07 11.88
N VAL A 276 -12.52 19.08 11.80
CA VAL A 276 -11.09 19.29 12.01
C VAL A 276 -10.46 19.47 10.63
N ASP A 277 -9.98 20.69 10.36
CA ASP A 277 -9.04 20.87 9.25
C ASP A 277 -7.71 20.22 9.63
N THR A 278 -7.61 18.92 9.32
CA THR A 278 -6.44 18.12 9.66
C THR A 278 -5.18 18.61 8.92
N GLN A 279 -5.32 19.32 7.79
CA GLN A 279 -4.19 19.82 7.00
C GLN A 279 -3.54 21.05 7.62
N MET A 280 -4.36 21.95 8.19
CA MET A 280 -3.87 23.18 8.82
C MET A 280 -3.75 23.08 10.34
N SER A 281 -4.08 21.93 10.92
CA SER A 281 -4.09 21.83 12.38
C SER A 281 -2.66 21.96 12.98
N PRO A 282 -2.48 22.82 13.99
CA PRO A 282 -1.22 22.93 14.74
C PRO A 282 -0.77 21.60 15.36
N ILE A 283 -1.69 20.66 15.63
CA ILE A 283 -1.29 19.33 16.10
C ILE A 283 -0.43 18.61 15.06
N LEU A 284 -0.75 18.78 13.79
CA LEU A 284 -0.12 18.07 12.71
C LEU A 284 1.14 18.80 12.24
N THR A 285 1.03 20.10 12.00
CA THR A 285 2.12 20.93 11.44
C THR A 285 3.18 21.29 12.49
N GLU A 286 2.77 21.71 13.69
CA GLU A 286 3.71 22.18 14.72
C GLU A 286 4.11 21.06 15.67
N PHE A 287 3.13 20.37 16.28
CA PHE A 287 3.42 19.34 17.29
C PHE A 287 3.94 18.07 16.65
N MET A 288 3.32 17.51 15.61
CA MET A 288 3.83 16.29 14.97
C MET A 288 4.98 16.57 14.00
N ALA A 289 5.15 17.83 13.55
CA ALA A 289 6.03 18.21 12.44
C ALA A 289 5.83 17.31 11.21
N PHE A 290 4.58 17.01 10.93
CA PHE A 290 4.21 16.21 9.78
C PHE A 290 4.70 16.87 8.51
N THR A 291 5.54 16.15 7.78
CA THR A 291 5.98 16.56 6.44
C THR A 291 5.30 15.65 5.43
N PRO A 292 4.43 16.18 4.55
CA PRO A 292 3.89 15.39 3.44
C PRO A 292 5.06 14.94 2.58
N ASP A 293 5.27 13.63 2.45
CA ASP A 293 6.21 13.14 1.44
C ASP A 293 5.48 13.01 0.09
N PRO A 294 5.83 13.87 -0.89
CA PRO A 294 5.14 13.99 -2.17
C PRO A 294 5.40 12.82 -3.12
N LEU A 295 6.45 12.04 -2.84
CA LEU A 295 6.90 10.92 -3.64
C LEU A 295 6.46 9.58 -3.04
N GLY A 296 5.89 9.61 -1.84
CA GLY A 296 5.49 8.45 -1.08
C GLY A 296 4.24 7.77 -1.62
N PHE A 297 4.05 6.54 -1.16
CA PHE A 297 2.87 5.79 -1.51
C PHE A 297 1.61 6.31 -0.80
N HIS A 298 0.47 6.38 -1.50
CA HIS A 298 -0.80 6.89 -0.95
C HIS A 298 -1.91 5.83 -0.91
N PHE A 299 -2.13 5.23 0.26
CA PHE A 299 -3.22 4.25 0.48
C PHE A 299 -4.63 4.82 0.35
N SER A 300 -4.82 6.12 0.57
CA SER A 300 -6.14 6.76 0.47
C SER A 300 -6.66 6.87 -0.98
N HIS A 301 -5.80 6.65 -1.97
CA HIS A 301 -6.14 6.91 -3.38
C HIS A 301 -5.52 5.87 -4.31
N PRO A 302 -6.19 4.71 -4.52
CA PRO A 302 -5.66 3.60 -5.32
C PRO A 302 -5.32 3.98 -6.77
N THR A 303 -5.93 5.04 -7.29
CA THR A 303 -5.66 5.55 -8.65
C THR A 303 -4.30 6.24 -8.77
N TYR A 304 -3.79 6.79 -7.67
CA TYR A 304 -2.58 7.62 -7.64
C TYR A 304 -1.63 7.18 -6.52
N SER A 305 -1.59 5.88 -6.22
CA SER A 305 -0.87 5.38 -5.05
C SER A 305 0.64 5.58 -5.14
N ASN A 306 1.23 5.71 -6.33
CA ASN A 306 2.63 6.14 -6.49
C ASN A 306 2.73 7.07 -7.71
N PRO A 307 2.54 8.40 -7.53
CA PRO A 307 2.44 9.34 -8.64
C PRO A 307 3.69 9.41 -9.52
N ARG A 308 4.89 9.35 -8.94
CA ARG A 308 6.16 9.42 -9.69
C ARG A 308 6.34 8.20 -10.58
N MET A 309 6.14 7.00 -10.04
CA MET A 309 6.25 5.78 -10.83
C MET A 309 5.14 5.69 -11.88
N MET A 310 3.94 6.15 -11.55
CA MET A 310 2.83 6.21 -12.51
C MET A 310 3.15 7.13 -13.68
N ALA A 311 3.70 8.32 -13.43
CA ALA A 311 4.14 9.24 -14.48
C ALA A 311 5.19 8.58 -15.39
N HIS A 312 6.20 7.95 -14.80
CA HIS A 312 7.25 7.26 -15.54
C HIS A 312 6.72 6.13 -16.44
N LEU A 313 5.90 5.23 -15.89
CA LEU A 313 5.29 4.15 -16.66
C LEU A 313 4.39 4.68 -17.79
N ARG A 314 3.74 5.84 -17.58
CA ARG A 314 2.93 6.49 -18.63
C ARG A 314 3.77 7.10 -19.73
N GLY A 315 4.93 7.67 -19.40
CA GLY A 315 5.91 8.11 -20.39
C GLY A 315 6.49 6.94 -21.20
N LEU A 316 6.91 5.86 -20.53
CA LEU A 316 7.39 4.65 -21.22
C LEU A 316 6.31 4.05 -22.12
N GLN A 317 5.05 4.01 -21.66
CA GLN A 317 3.92 3.56 -22.46
C GLN A 317 3.66 4.46 -23.67
N ALA A 318 3.79 5.78 -23.54
CA ALA A 318 3.62 6.70 -24.67
C ALA A 318 4.67 6.42 -25.77
N ARG A 319 5.95 6.38 -25.37
CA ARG A 319 7.09 6.12 -26.25
C ARG A 319 7.05 4.74 -26.90
N CYS A 320 6.76 3.70 -26.13
CA CYS A 320 6.89 2.34 -26.60
C CYS A 320 5.63 1.76 -27.24
N LEU A 321 4.43 2.25 -26.88
CA LEU A 321 3.16 1.67 -27.33
C LEU A 321 2.27 2.61 -28.14
N ARG A 322 2.58 3.92 -28.21
CA ARG A 322 1.68 4.92 -28.81
C ARG A 322 2.32 5.84 -29.85
N ASP A 323 3.61 5.67 -30.15
CA ASP A 323 4.35 6.56 -31.06
C ASP A 323 4.24 8.04 -30.66
N LEU A 324 4.29 8.27 -29.34
CA LEU A 324 4.25 9.59 -28.71
C LEU A 324 5.56 9.80 -27.93
N ASP A 325 5.91 11.04 -27.64
CA ASP A 325 7.09 11.32 -26.82
C ASP A 325 6.85 10.90 -25.35
N TYR A 326 7.94 10.60 -24.64
CA TYR A 326 7.88 10.20 -23.23
C TYR A 326 7.24 11.31 -22.38
N GLU A 327 7.62 12.56 -22.65
CA GLU A 327 7.17 13.78 -22.00
C GLU A 327 5.66 13.96 -22.18
N GLU A 328 5.13 13.67 -23.37
CA GLU A 328 3.68 13.75 -23.63
C GLU A 328 2.90 12.76 -22.76
N GLY A 329 3.42 11.55 -22.57
CA GLY A 329 2.84 10.54 -21.67
C GLY A 329 2.83 11.00 -20.21
N VAL A 330 3.95 11.56 -19.76
CA VAL A 330 4.11 12.11 -18.40
C VAL A 330 3.16 13.28 -18.17
N HIS A 331 3.16 14.28 -19.05
CA HIS A 331 2.28 15.44 -18.96
C HIS A 331 0.81 15.06 -19.03
N GLY A 332 0.46 14.09 -19.88
CA GLY A 332 -0.89 13.54 -19.95
C GLY A 332 -1.35 12.99 -18.61
N PHE A 333 -0.50 12.24 -17.91
CA PHE A 333 -0.79 11.76 -16.57
C PHE A 333 -0.90 12.89 -15.54
N ILE A 334 0.05 13.82 -15.50
CA ILE A 334 0.04 14.94 -14.55
C ILE A 334 -1.24 15.76 -14.72
N ARG A 335 -1.67 16.03 -15.97
CA ARG A 335 -2.90 16.78 -16.26
C ARG A 335 -4.12 16.08 -15.66
N GLN A 336 -4.21 14.75 -15.80
CA GLN A 336 -5.28 13.95 -15.21
C GLN A 336 -5.23 13.93 -13.68
N ALA A 337 -4.03 13.85 -13.11
CA ALA A 337 -3.80 13.80 -11.67
C ALA A 337 -3.86 15.20 -11.01
N SER A 338 -3.80 16.30 -11.76
CA SER A 338 -3.61 17.66 -11.27
C SER A 338 -4.61 18.08 -10.18
N GLN A 339 -5.90 17.80 -10.36
CA GLN A 339 -6.92 18.11 -9.35
C GLN A 339 -6.70 17.34 -8.05
N PHE A 340 -6.19 16.11 -8.15
CA PHE A 340 -5.85 15.31 -6.99
C PHE A 340 -4.56 15.82 -6.32
N LEU A 341 -3.52 16.06 -7.11
CA LEU A 341 -2.22 16.53 -6.62
C LEU A 341 -2.31 17.91 -5.95
N ARG A 342 -3.15 18.82 -6.49
CA ARG A 342 -3.44 20.13 -5.88
C ARG A 342 -4.16 20.01 -4.54
N ARG A 343 -5.10 19.07 -4.39
CA ARG A 343 -5.75 18.79 -3.09
C ARG A 343 -4.80 18.22 -2.04
N GLN A 344 -3.66 17.66 -2.47
CA GLN A 344 -2.59 17.22 -1.59
C GLN A 344 -1.56 18.33 -1.33
N HIS A 345 -1.81 19.57 -1.79
CA HIS A 345 -0.92 20.75 -1.66
C HIS A 345 0.54 20.45 -2.03
N LEU A 346 0.73 19.60 -3.04
CA LEU A 346 2.07 19.33 -3.56
C LEU A 346 2.64 20.63 -4.13
N PRO A 347 3.89 21.01 -3.77
CA PRO A 347 4.50 22.23 -4.28
C PRO A 347 4.40 22.31 -5.80
N GLU A 348 4.05 23.47 -6.36
CA GLU A 348 3.96 23.64 -7.82
C GLU A 348 5.29 23.34 -8.51
N GLU A 349 6.41 23.55 -7.81
CA GLU A 349 7.75 23.15 -8.19
C GLU A 349 7.86 21.66 -8.52
N TRP A 350 7.07 20.80 -7.87
CA TRP A 350 7.01 19.36 -8.18
C TRP A 350 6.28 19.09 -9.49
N LEU A 351 5.17 19.79 -9.76
CA LEU A 351 4.48 19.68 -11.05
C LEU A 351 5.39 20.13 -12.20
N ALA A 352 6.29 21.10 -11.93
CA ALA A 352 7.34 21.50 -12.85
C ALA A 352 8.47 20.45 -12.96
N GLN A 353 8.93 19.86 -11.86
CA GLN A 353 10.01 18.87 -11.84
C GLN A 353 9.62 17.51 -12.45
N VAL A 354 8.39 17.05 -12.26
CA VAL A 354 7.89 15.84 -12.94
C VAL A 354 7.61 16.13 -14.43
N GLY A 355 7.44 17.40 -14.81
CA GLY A 355 7.20 17.81 -16.19
C GLY A 355 8.42 18.24 -17.02
N ILE A 356 9.55 18.67 -16.43
CA ILE A 356 10.57 19.46 -17.17
C ILE A 356 12.03 19.12 -16.77
N GLY A 357 12.31 17.96 -16.16
CA GLY A 357 13.70 17.60 -15.86
C GLY A 357 14.44 17.05 -17.09
N GLU A 358 15.49 17.74 -17.56
CA GLU A 358 16.50 17.26 -18.53
C GLU A 358 17.15 15.92 -18.13
N ASP A 359 16.89 15.43 -16.92
CA ASP A 359 17.37 14.15 -16.39
C ASP A 359 16.30 13.05 -16.42
N ALA A 360 16.09 12.45 -17.59
CA ALA A 360 15.38 11.17 -17.75
C ALA A 360 15.96 10.01 -16.89
N ALA A 361 17.12 10.21 -16.25
CA ALA A 361 17.77 9.26 -15.35
C ALA A 361 17.13 9.16 -13.94
N LEU A 362 16.41 10.19 -13.47
CA LEU A 362 15.82 10.20 -12.13
C LEU A 362 14.66 9.20 -11.94
N PRO A 363 13.79 8.95 -12.92
CA PRO A 363 12.73 7.94 -12.80
C PRO A 363 13.27 6.50 -12.84
N SER A 364 14.25 6.20 -13.70
CA SER A 364 14.86 4.87 -13.82
C SER A 364 15.70 4.52 -12.58
N THR A 365 16.38 5.50 -11.98
CA THR A 365 17.04 5.31 -10.68
C THR A 365 16.05 5.07 -9.55
N ALA A 366 14.88 5.74 -9.55
CA ALA A 366 13.82 5.48 -8.57
C ALA A 366 13.18 4.08 -8.75
N ALA A 367 12.99 3.62 -9.99
CA ALA A 367 12.52 2.25 -10.25
C ALA A 367 13.50 1.20 -9.71
N GLN A 368 14.79 1.41 -9.95
CA GLN A 368 15.84 0.54 -9.43
C GLN A 368 15.92 0.59 -7.90
N GLN A 369 15.80 1.77 -7.29
CA GLN A 369 15.88 1.95 -5.84
C GLN A 369 14.71 1.31 -5.09
N PHE A 370 13.46 1.54 -5.55
CA PHE A 370 12.27 1.09 -4.82
C PHE A 370 11.79 -0.31 -5.21
N PHE A 371 11.96 -0.68 -6.48
CA PHE A 371 11.42 -1.92 -7.03
C PHE A 371 12.50 -2.88 -7.54
N GLY A 372 13.76 -2.44 -7.62
CA GLY A 372 14.85 -3.27 -8.15
C GLY A 372 14.73 -3.57 -9.64
N LEU A 373 13.88 -2.82 -10.36
CA LEU A 373 13.57 -3.04 -11.77
C LEU A 373 14.29 -2.02 -12.64
N ASP A 374 14.89 -2.52 -13.72
CA ASP A 374 15.45 -1.68 -14.78
C ASP A 374 14.38 -1.33 -15.83
N GLU A 375 14.71 -0.39 -16.70
CA GLU A 375 13.80 0.08 -17.75
C GLU A 375 13.42 -1.02 -18.75
N THR A 376 14.33 -1.95 -19.06
CA THR A 376 14.06 -3.06 -19.99
C THR A 376 12.93 -3.93 -19.45
N GLN A 377 12.99 -4.25 -18.15
CA GLN A 377 11.98 -5.03 -17.45
C GLN A 377 10.65 -4.29 -17.36
N LEU A 378 10.66 -2.97 -17.10
CA LEU A 378 9.45 -2.16 -17.10
C LEU A 378 8.79 -2.08 -18.48
N VAL A 379 9.58 -1.92 -19.55
CA VAL A 379 9.05 -1.93 -20.92
C VAL A 379 8.49 -3.31 -21.25
N CYS A 380 9.22 -4.39 -20.95
CA CYS A 380 8.73 -5.76 -21.12
C CYS A 380 7.38 -5.97 -20.40
N LEU A 381 7.27 -5.48 -19.16
CA LEU A 381 6.04 -5.53 -18.37
C LEU A 381 4.88 -4.80 -19.07
N LEU A 382 5.11 -3.59 -19.59
CA LEU A 382 4.10 -2.77 -20.26
C LEU A 382 3.56 -3.42 -21.54
N PHE A 383 4.41 -4.10 -22.31
CA PHE A 383 3.94 -4.91 -23.45
C PHE A 383 3.16 -6.14 -23.00
N SER A 384 3.58 -6.71 -21.87
CA SER A 384 3.14 -8.01 -21.40
C SER A 384 3.24 -9.10 -22.49
N PRO A 385 4.42 -9.32 -23.09
CA PRO A 385 4.56 -10.11 -24.31
C PRO A 385 4.27 -11.60 -24.11
N PHE A 386 4.36 -12.10 -22.88
CA PHE A 386 4.31 -13.54 -22.60
C PHE A 386 2.91 -14.07 -22.32
N ILE A 387 1.91 -13.23 -22.09
CA ILE A 387 0.54 -13.72 -21.81
C ILE A 387 -0.15 -14.20 -23.09
N HIS A 388 -1.26 -14.93 -22.94
CA HIS A 388 -2.12 -15.35 -24.06
C HIS A 388 -1.35 -16.09 -25.16
N HIS A 389 -0.52 -17.06 -24.77
CA HIS A 389 0.33 -17.81 -25.67
C HIS A 389 1.28 -16.95 -26.52
N GLY A 390 1.68 -15.80 -25.98
CA GLY A 390 2.67 -14.91 -26.60
C GLY A 390 2.12 -14.06 -27.74
N GLU A 391 0.81 -13.80 -27.77
CA GLU A 391 0.16 -13.00 -28.83
C GLU A 391 0.84 -11.64 -29.07
N ARG A 392 1.38 -11.03 -28.01
CA ARG A 392 2.05 -9.72 -28.07
C ARG A 392 3.57 -9.81 -28.22
N LEU A 393 4.15 -11.02 -28.24
CA LEU A 393 5.59 -11.22 -28.27
C LEU A 393 6.21 -10.66 -29.55
N GLU A 394 5.61 -10.94 -30.70
CA GLU A 394 6.13 -10.46 -31.99
C GLU A 394 6.15 -8.92 -32.08
N GLY A 395 5.07 -8.26 -31.62
CA GLY A 395 5.00 -6.80 -31.56
C GLY A 395 6.06 -6.20 -30.63
N TYR A 396 6.26 -6.82 -29.47
CA TYR A 396 7.33 -6.42 -28.54
C TYR A 396 8.72 -6.57 -29.14
N LEU A 397 9.01 -7.69 -29.83
CA LEU A 397 10.30 -7.89 -30.48
C LEU A 397 10.54 -6.88 -31.60
N ARG A 398 9.53 -6.62 -32.45
CA ARG A 398 9.66 -5.62 -33.53
C ARG A 398 10.01 -4.24 -33.00
N GLN A 399 9.35 -3.83 -31.92
CA GLN A 399 9.51 -2.48 -31.37
C GLN A 399 10.78 -2.34 -30.53
N CYS A 400 11.09 -3.32 -29.67
CA CYS A 400 12.11 -3.16 -28.64
C CYS A 400 13.38 -4.00 -28.89
N HIS A 401 13.26 -5.12 -29.60
CA HIS A 401 14.37 -6.07 -29.80
C HIS A 401 14.37 -6.67 -31.22
N PRO A 402 14.51 -5.83 -32.27
CA PRO A 402 14.33 -6.28 -33.66
C PRO A 402 15.32 -7.38 -34.06
N GLY A 403 16.53 -7.37 -33.50
CA GLY A 403 17.54 -8.44 -33.70
C GLY A 403 17.13 -9.81 -33.16
N MET A 404 16.18 -9.86 -32.21
CA MET A 404 15.65 -11.11 -31.64
C MET A 404 14.45 -11.66 -32.39
N LEU A 405 13.91 -10.92 -33.37
CA LEU A 405 12.74 -11.36 -34.14
C LEU A 405 13.00 -12.68 -34.89
N VAL A 406 14.25 -12.92 -35.33
CA VAL A 406 14.67 -14.17 -35.98
C VAL A 406 14.53 -15.38 -35.05
N ALA A 407 14.59 -15.17 -33.73
CA ALA A 407 14.45 -16.21 -32.72
C ALA A 407 12.99 -16.42 -32.27
N LEU A 408 12.01 -15.69 -32.82
CA LEU A 408 10.60 -15.77 -32.40
C LEU A 408 10.06 -17.21 -32.29
N PRO A 409 10.28 -18.12 -33.26
CA PRO A 409 9.83 -19.51 -33.12
C PRO A 409 10.49 -20.25 -31.95
N GLU A 410 11.78 -20.00 -31.71
CA GLU A 410 12.52 -20.59 -30.59
C GLU A 410 12.10 -20.00 -29.25
N LEU A 411 11.80 -18.69 -29.19
CA LEU A 411 11.25 -18.05 -28.00
C LEU A 411 9.89 -18.63 -27.62
N HIS A 412 9.03 -18.94 -28.60
CA HIS A 412 7.79 -19.68 -28.33
C HIS A 412 8.06 -21.09 -27.78
N LYS A 413 9.09 -21.81 -28.26
CA LYS A 413 9.48 -23.11 -27.70
C LYS A 413 9.97 -22.99 -26.26
N VAL A 414 10.80 -22.00 -25.97
CA VAL A 414 11.29 -21.67 -24.61
C VAL A 414 10.09 -21.46 -23.66
N LEU A 415 9.16 -20.60 -24.04
CA LEU A 415 7.98 -20.26 -23.22
C LEU A 415 6.97 -21.43 -23.08
N GLN A 416 6.99 -22.38 -24.03
CA GLN A 416 6.22 -23.62 -23.92
C GLN A 416 6.89 -24.64 -22.98
N GLY A 417 8.14 -24.43 -22.57
CA GLY A 417 8.94 -25.38 -21.79
C GLY A 417 9.56 -26.49 -22.62
N LYS A 418 9.73 -26.28 -23.93
CA LYS A 418 10.44 -27.22 -24.82
C LYS A 418 11.95 -26.98 -24.76
N GLN A 419 12.71 -28.03 -25.07
CA GLN A 419 14.17 -27.94 -25.15
C GLN A 419 14.57 -26.84 -26.16
N SER A 420 15.45 -25.96 -25.71
CA SER A 420 15.87 -24.75 -26.42
C SER A 420 17.23 -24.29 -25.88
N ALA A 421 17.90 -23.39 -26.60
CA ALA A 421 19.22 -22.90 -26.20
C ALA A 421 19.16 -22.12 -24.88
N ASP A 422 20.08 -22.43 -23.95
CA ASP A 422 20.16 -21.77 -22.63
C ASP A 422 20.30 -20.24 -22.74
N MET A 423 20.99 -19.76 -23.78
CA MET A 423 21.13 -18.33 -24.07
C MET A 423 19.77 -17.63 -24.27
N LEU A 424 18.81 -18.29 -24.93
CA LEU A 424 17.48 -17.72 -25.12
C LEU A 424 16.68 -17.74 -23.82
N GLN A 425 16.84 -18.78 -23.00
CA GLN A 425 16.19 -18.84 -21.68
C GLN A 425 16.68 -17.70 -20.79
N GLN A 426 18.00 -17.51 -20.74
CA GLN A 426 18.64 -16.42 -20.00
C GLN A 426 18.16 -15.05 -20.50
N TRP A 427 18.15 -14.83 -21.82
CA TRP A 427 17.69 -13.57 -22.40
C TRP A 427 16.24 -13.22 -22.01
N VAL A 428 15.32 -14.19 -22.07
CA VAL A 428 13.91 -13.94 -21.68
C VAL A 428 13.81 -13.63 -20.19
N SER A 429 14.56 -14.36 -19.35
CA SER A 429 14.56 -14.11 -17.90
C SER A 429 15.13 -12.74 -17.54
N ASP A 430 16.25 -12.34 -18.15
CA ASP A 430 16.88 -11.04 -17.89
C ASP A 430 15.98 -9.88 -18.34
N THR A 431 15.42 -10.00 -19.54
CA THR A 431 14.55 -8.98 -20.16
C THR A 431 13.23 -8.80 -19.40
N SER A 432 12.70 -9.87 -18.81
CA SER A 432 11.44 -9.84 -18.08
C SER A 432 11.59 -9.59 -16.58
N GLY A 433 12.76 -9.89 -16.01
CA GLY A 433 12.98 -9.94 -14.57
C GLY A 433 12.30 -11.13 -13.87
N LEU A 434 11.72 -12.07 -14.63
CA LEU A 434 11.02 -13.24 -14.09
C LEU A 434 11.80 -14.55 -14.35
N PRO A 435 11.80 -15.48 -13.38
CA PRO A 435 12.37 -16.80 -13.60
C PRO A 435 11.54 -17.59 -14.61
N MET A 436 12.21 -18.44 -15.40
CA MET A 436 11.61 -19.21 -16.48
C MET A 436 10.32 -19.97 -16.12
N PRO A 437 10.19 -20.64 -14.96
CA PRO A 437 8.94 -21.31 -14.60
C PRO A 437 7.71 -20.37 -14.56
N LEU A 438 7.90 -19.13 -14.10
CA LEU A 438 6.83 -18.14 -14.04
C LEU A 438 6.47 -17.59 -15.43
N LEU A 439 7.46 -17.42 -16.30
CA LEU A 439 7.22 -17.02 -17.69
C LEU A 439 6.41 -18.07 -18.44
N GLN A 440 6.74 -19.35 -18.24
CA GLN A 440 5.98 -20.45 -18.83
C GLN A 440 4.57 -20.55 -18.22
N HIS A 441 4.40 -20.25 -16.93
CA HIS A 441 3.09 -20.16 -16.29
C HIS A 441 2.25 -19.05 -16.94
N LEU A 442 2.79 -17.83 -17.10
CA LEU A 442 2.14 -16.71 -17.78
C LEU A 442 1.75 -17.08 -19.22
N TYR A 443 2.63 -17.77 -19.94
CA TYR A 443 2.41 -18.21 -21.32
C TYR A 443 1.24 -19.18 -21.49
N ARG A 444 1.04 -20.07 -20.51
CA ARG A 444 -0.06 -21.04 -20.52
C ARG A 444 -1.36 -20.45 -20.00
N LYS A 445 -1.30 -19.36 -19.21
CA LYS A 445 -2.49 -18.78 -18.57
C LYS A 445 -3.44 -18.19 -19.61
N ARG A 446 -4.66 -18.71 -19.65
CA ARG A 446 -5.73 -18.19 -20.51
C ARG A 446 -6.39 -16.97 -19.87
N PRO A 447 -6.85 -16.00 -20.68
CA PRO A 447 -7.68 -14.92 -20.15
C PRO A 447 -8.95 -15.52 -19.54
N VAL A 448 -9.31 -15.07 -18.34
CA VAL A 448 -10.58 -15.47 -17.70
C VAL A 448 -11.73 -14.99 -18.59
N PRO A 449 -12.57 -15.89 -19.14
CA PRO A 449 -13.70 -15.49 -19.97
C PRO A 449 -14.70 -14.74 -19.09
N GLY A 450 -14.75 -13.42 -19.26
CA GLY A 450 -15.57 -12.52 -18.44
C GLY A 450 -14.90 -11.18 -18.10
N ALA A 451 -13.57 -11.12 -18.08
CA ALA A 451 -12.85 -9.85 -17.88
C ALA A 451 -12.90 -8.93 -19.11
N SER A 452 -13.04 -9.50 -20.32
CA SER A 452 -13.20 -8.74 -21.57
C SER A 452 -14.67 -8.55 -21.99
N GLY A 453 -15.64 -9.00 -21.20
CA GLY A 453 -17.06 -9.07 -21.59
C GLY A 453 -17.99 -7.97 -21.08
N LYS A 454 -17.50 -7.05 -20.23
CA LYS A 454 -18.31 -5.93 -19.70
C LYS A 454 -17.55 -4.59 -19.62
N SER A 455 -16.66 -4.32 -20.56
CA SER A 455 -16.30 -2.92 -20.90
C SER A 455 -17.30 -2.33 -21.89
N ARG A 456 -18.60 -2.47 -21.60
CA ARG A 456 -19.69 -1.91 -22.40
C ARG A 456 -20.76 -1.17 -21.59
N ASN A 457 -20.56 -0.99 -20.28
CA ASN A 457 -21.25 0.04 -19.51
C ASN A 457 -20.22 1.07 -19.02
N ALA A 458 -19.77 1.88 -19.97
CA ALA A 458 -19.37 3.25 -19.69
C ALA A 458 -20.64 4.00 -19.28
N GLY A 459 -20.81 4.21 -17.98
CA GLY A 459 -21.94 4.92 -17.41
C GLY A 459 -21.56 5.49 -16.06
N VAL A 460 -21.05 6.72 -16.09
CA VAL A 460 -21.01 7.69 -14.97
C VAL A 460 -19.97 7.40 -13.87
N MET A 461 -18.72 7.75 -14.14
CA MET A 461 -17.88 8.72 -13.38
C MET A 461 -16.40 8.54 -13.75
N ALA A 462 -15.75 9.66 -14.08
CA ALA A 462 -14.35 9.86 -14.51
C ALA A 462 -14.02 9.52 -15.98
N HIS A 463 -14.10 10.55 -16.82
CA HIS A 463 -13.57 10.59 -18.18
C HIS A 463 -12.06 10.33 -18.22
N GLY A 464 -11.61 9.58 -19.23
CA GLY A 464 -10.19 9.56 -19.65
C GLY A 464 -9.50 8.20 -19.72
N ASN A 465 -10.22 7.09 -19.94
CA ASN A 465 -9.59 5.82 -20.33
C ASN A 465 -9.69 5.63 -21.85
N THR A 466 -8.61 5.92 -22.57
CA THR A 466 -8.42 5.38 -23.92
C THR A 466 -8.01 3.91 -23.77
N PRO A 467 -8.76 2.94 -24.34
CA PRO A 467 -8.42 1.53 -24.24
C PRO A 467 -7.04 1.27 -24.88
N ALA A 468 -6.26 0.37 -24.28
CA ALA A 468 -5.13 -0.23 -24.98
C ALA A 468 -5.68 -0.91 -26.23
N CYS A 469 -5.32 -0.39 -27.40
CA CYS A 469 -5.83 -0.86 -28.67
C CYS A 469 -5.35 -2.29 -28.92
N GLN A 470 -6.26 -3.12 -29.43
CA GLN A 470 -5.94 -4.40 -30.04
C GLN A 470 -4.96 -4.14 -31.19
N LEU A 471 -3.75 -4.70 -31.12
CA LEU A 471 -2.86 -4.79 -32.27
C LEU A 471 -3.44 -5.85 -33.21
N SER A 472 -4.41 -5.44 -34.03
CA SER A 472 -4.81 -6.18 -35.22
C SER A 472 -4.36 -5.41 -36.46
N GLY A 473 -3.34 -5.94 -37.12
CA GLY A 473 -3.05 -5.69 -38.53
C GLY A 473 -2.09 -4.54 -38.85
N ARG A 474 -0.83 -4.90 -39.11
CA ARG A 474 -0.24 -4.85 -40.45
C ARG A 474 0.69 -6.03 -40.66
#